data_AF-A0AAE8QMJ7-F1
#
_entry.id   AF-A0AAE8QMJ7-F1
#
_cell.length_a   1.000
_cell.length_b   1.000
_cell.length_c   1.000
_cell.angle_alpha   90.00
_cell.angle_beta   90.00
_cell.angle_gamma   90.00
#
_symmetry.space_group_name_H-M   'P 1'
#
loop_
_entity.id
_entity.type
_entity.pdbx_description
1 polymer ?
#
loop_
_entity_poly.entity_id
_entity_poly.type
_entity_poly.pdbx_seq_one_letter_code
_entity_poly.pdbx_strand_id
1 'polypeptide(L)'
;MRRKKKLKKPVASFIILTNIIFWPLFCVVGAVKLLGYPTWLFDTVRCLSAWSSTFAFALLFPRIYPGQRFIHFVKQKFKNKLSLSVIVLIVMIQTAIFIMILFQIMNNYEENSIFTVSSWGMLSFYFVKTLLSGPLGEELGWRGFALLELQKKYSPLIASIIIGFWWGMWHLPIWLTTGFIGMDLIKYSFFFMLTIIATTIIMTVFYTINQNLMIPIIIHQLFNFFIGSINGNLIDLIMYNAILYSAVAVLLILINPKKVLYKIDQLSN
;
A
#
# COMPACT_ATOMS: atom_id res chain seq x y z
N MET A 1 -36.50 -13.97 0.83
CA MET A 1 -35.20 -13.26 0.77
C MET A 1 -34.99 -12.64 -0.60
N ARG A 2 -34.98 -11.30 -0.75
CA ARG A 2 -34.63 -10.64 -2.03
C ARG A 2 -33.17 -10.96 -2.37
N ARG A 3 -32.94 -11.69 -3.47
CA ARG A 3 -31.60 -11.98 -4.01
C ARG A 3 -30.92 -10.62 -4.29
N LYS A 4 -29.90 -10.24 -3.51
CA LYS A 4 -29.17 -8.98 -3.72
C LYS A 4 -28.59 -9.00 -5.14
N LYS A 5 -28.94 -7.99 -5.96
CA LYS A 5 -28.50 -7.88 -7.36
C LYS A 5 -26.97 -7.76 -7.41
N LYS A 6 -26.32 -8.52 -8.30
CA LYS A 6 -24.85 -8.47 -8.49
C LYS A 6 -24.42 -7.08 -8.95
N LEU A 7 -23.34 -6.57 -8.39
CA LEU A 7 -22.82 -5.24 -8.69
C LEU A 7 -22.20 -5.18 -10.10
N LYS A 8 -22.58 -4.18 -10.91
CA LYS A 8 -22.14 -4.07 -12.32
C LYS A 8 -20.68 -3.60 -12.47
N LYS A 9 -20.25 -2.63 -11.64
CA LYS A 9 -18.91 -2.02 -11.69
C LYS A 9 -18.21 -2.14 -10.33
N PRO A 10 -17.80 -3.35 -9.91
CA PRO A 10 -17.36 -3.62 -8.55
C PRO A 10 -16.13 -2.79 -8.13
N VAL A 11 -15.11 -2.68 -8.99
CA VAL A 11 -13.89 -1.93 -8.70
C VAL A 11 -14.16 -0.42 -8.56
N ALA A 12 -14.95 0.17 -9.47
CA ALA A 12 -15.29 1.59 -9.39
C ALA A 12 -16.12 1.91 -8.13
N SER A 13 -17.11 1.08 -7.80
CA SER A 13 -17.90 1.24 -6.57
C SER A 13 -17.04 1.11 -5.32
N PHE A 14 -16.04 0.23 -5.32
CA PHE A 14 -15.07 0.12 -4.23
C PHE A 14 -14.24 1.38 -4.09
N ILE A 15 -13.62 1.89 -5.16
CA ILE A 15 -12.80 3.12 -5.12
C ILE A 15 -13.62 4.29 -4.57
N ILE A 16 -14.86 4.45 -5.05
CA ILE A 16 -15.76 5.51 -4.58
C ILE A 16 -16.08 5.35 -3.09
N LEU A 17 -16.49 4.14 -2.66
CA LEU A 17 -16.87 3.91 -1.28
C LEU A 17 -15.68 4.03 -0.31
N THR A 18 -14.49 3.57 -0.71
CA THR A 18 -13.24 3.75 0.04
C THR A 18 -13.01 5.24 0.33
N ASN A 19 -13.19 6.12 -0.66
CA ASN A 19 -13.06 7.56 -0.47
C ASN A 19 -14.18 8.13 0.41
N ILE A 20 -15.44 7.72 0.19
CA ILE A 20 -16.59 8.18 1.01
C ILE A 20 -16.38 7.84 2.50
N ILE A 21 -15.75 6.71 2.81
CA ILE A 21 -15.41 6.32 4.19
C ILE A 21 -14.17 7.07 4.68
N PHE A 22 -13.15 7.20 3.84
CA PHE A 22 -11.87 7.78 4.22
C PHE A 22 -11.97 9.26 4.59
N TRP A 23 -12.61 10.08 3.76
CA TRP A 23 -12.62 11.54 3.95
C TRP A 23 -13.19 11.96 5.31
N PRO A 24 -14.38 11.50 5.74
CA PRO A 24 -14.90 11.81 7.07
C PRO A 24 -13.97 11.35 8.20
N LEU A 25 -13.43 10.12 8.12
CA LEU A 25 -12.50 9.62 9.14
C LEU A 25 -11.22 10.47 9.18
N PHE A 26 -10.71 10.89 8.03
CA PHE A 26 -9.53 11.75 7.93
C PHE A 26 -9.80 13.17 8.46
N CYS A 27 -11.01 13.72 8.27
CA CYS A 27 -11.41 14.96 8.93
C CYS A 27 -11.40 14.82 10.45
N VAL A 28 -11.80 13.67 11.00
CA VAL A 28 -11.69 13.40 12.45
C VAL A 28 -10.22 13.35 12.89
N VAL A 29 -9.32 12.77 12.08
CA VAL A 29 -7.86 12.82 12.35
C VAL A 29 -7.38 14.26 12.48
N GLY A 30 -7.79 15.13 11.55
CA GLY A 30 -7.49 16.56 11.58
C GLY A 30 -8.04 17.25 12.83
N ALA A 31 -9.30 17.02 13.17
CA ALA A 31 -9.94 17.59 14.37
C ALA A 31 -9.24 17.14 15.67
N VAL A 32 -8.91 15.85 15.79
CA VAL A 32 -8.20 15.29 16.94
C VAL A 32 -6.84 15.96 17.12
N LYS A 33 -6.11 16.19 16.01
CA LYS A 33 -4.83 16.91 16.03
C LYS A 33 -4.98 18.38 16.42
N LEU A 34 -5.96 19.09 15.82
CA LEU A 34 -6.19 20.52 16.06
C LEU A 34 -6.66 20.82 17.48
N LEU A 35 -7.46 19.94 18.08
CA LEU A 35 -7.98 20.08 19.43
C LEU A 35 -6.97 19.64 20.52
N GLY A 36 -5.77 19.21 20.13
CA GLY A 36 -4.70 18.87 21.07
C GLY A 36 -4.96 17.58 21.87
N TYR A 37 -5.72 16.63 21.32
CA TYR A 37 -5.94 15.34 21.98
C TYR A 37 -4.65 14.50 22.06
N PRO A 38 -4.58 13.53 23.00
CA PRO A 38 -3.40 12.69 23.17
C PRO A 38 -2.99 11.91 21.90
N THR A 39 -1.68 11.69 21.73
CA THR A 39 -1.10 11.02 20.56
C THR A 39 -1.70 9.63 20.29
N TRP A 40 -2.04 8.87 21.33
CA TRP A 40 -2.63 7.55 21.17
C TRP A 40 -4.00 7.62 20.47
N LEU A 41 -4.79 8.65 20.72
CA LEU A 41 -6.09 8.85 20.08
C LEU A 41 -5.91 9.27 18.63
N PHE A 42 -4.97 10.19 18.37
CA PHE A 42 -4.58 10.58 17.02
C PHE A 42 -4.15 9.36 16.17
N ASP A 43 -3.26 8.53 16.72
CA ASP A 43 -2.77 7.33 16.05
C ASP A 43 -3.88 6.31 15.80
N THR A 44 -4.81 6.16 16.74
CA THR A 44 -5.95 5.24 16.62
C THR A 44 -6.90 5.67 15.50
N VAL A 45 -7.33 6.93 15.48
CA VAL A 45 -8.22 7.44 14.44
C VAL A 45 -7.54 7.41 13.07
N ARG A 46 -6.23 7.73 13.01
CA ARG A 46 -5.45 7.61 11.79
C ARG A 46 -5.41 6.16 11.28
N CYS A 47 -5.16 5.20 12.16
CA CYS A 47 -5.20 3.78 11.83
C CYS A 47 -6.58 3.38 11.28
N LEU A 48 -7.66 3.76 11.95
CA LEU A 48 -9.03 3.48 11.47
C LEU A 48 -9.32 4.09 10.10
N SER A 49 -8.82 5.30 9.81
CA SER A 49 -8.97 5.92 8.50
C SER A 49 -8.28 5.10 7.40
N ALA A 50 -7.10 4.53 7.67
CA ALA A 50 -6.36 3.71 6.73
C ALA A 50 -7.13 2.42 6.35
N TRP A 51 -7.96 1.90 7.27
CA TRP A 51 -8.80 0.71 7.05
C TRP A 51 -10.03 0.95 6.17
N SER A 52 -10.26 2.18 5.71
CA SER A 52 -11.41 2.53 4.86
C SER A 52 -11.57 1.65 3.62
N SER A 53 -10.47 1.20 3.02
CA SER A 53 -10.51 0.26 1.89
C SER A 53 -11.04 -1.12 2.29
N THR A 54 -10.55 -1.71 3.38
CA THR A 54 -11.11 -2.96 3.91
C THR A 54 -12.57 -2.83 4.33
N PHE A 55 -12.95 -1.70 4.95
CA PHE A 55 -14.35 -1.44 5.29
C PHE A 55 -15.23 -1.34 4.05
N ALA A 56 -14.81 -0.60 3.03
CA ALA A 56 -15.53 -0.49 1.75
C ALA A 56 -15.69 -1.86 1.10
N PHE A 57 -14.62 -2.67 1.06
CA PHE A 57 -14.67 -4.02 0.52
C PHE A 57 -15.64 -4.91 1.31
N ALA A 58 -15.57 -4.93 2.64
CA ALA A 58 -16.45 -5.73 3.49
C ALA A 58 -17.93 -5.35 3.30
N LEU A 59 -18.24 -4.05 3.19
CA LEU A 59 -19.60 -3.57 2.95
C LEU A 59 -20.14 -3.96 1.57
N LEU A 60 -19.30 -3.91 0.54
CA LEU A 60 -19.67 -4.29 -0.83
C LEU A 60 -19.65 -5.80 -1.06
N PHE A 61 -18.95 -6.57 -0.21
CA PHE A 61 -18.71 -8.00 -0.39
C PHE A 61 -19.97 -8.81 -0.76
N PRO A 62 -21.12 -8.67 -0.06
CA PRO A 62 -22.31 -9.46 -0.39
C PRO A 62 -22.91 -9.17 -1.77
N ARG A 63 -22.60 -8.00 -2.36
CA ARG A 63 -23.04 -7.61 -3.71
C ARG A 63 -22.03 -7.97 -4.79
N ILE A 64 -20.75 -8.09 -4.43
CA ILE A 64 -19.66 -8.49 -5.31
C ILE A 64 -19.64 -10.02 -5.46
N TYR A 65 -19.72 -10.75 -4.33
CA TYR A 65 -19.73 -12.21 -4.26
C TYR A 65 -20.99 -12.75 -3.58
N PRO A 66 -22.18 -12.66 -4.22
CA PRO A 66 -23.42 -13.16 -3.63
C PRO A 66 -23.33 -14.64 -3.27
N GLY A 67 -23.74 -15.00 -2.05
CA GLY A 67 -23.76 -16.38 -1.57
C GLY A 67 -22.45 -16.88 -0.95
N GLN A 68 -21.36 -16.12 -1.04
CA GLN A 68 -20.12 -16.44 -0.34
C GLN A 68 -20.08 -15.82 1.07
N ARG A 69 -19.32 -16.43 1.99
CA ARG A 69 -19.04 -15.87 3.31
C ARG A 69 -17.73 -15.08 3.27
N PHE A 70 -17.74 -13.85 3.79
CA PHE A 70 -16.57 -12.94 3.80
C PHE A 70 -15.33 -13.60 4.42
N ILE A 71 -15.48 -14.21 5.60
CA ILE A 71 -14.38 -14.88 6.31
C ILE A 71 -13.79 -16.03 5.48
N HIS A 72 -14.62 -16.75 4.71
CA HIS A 72 -14.12 -17.83 3.85
C HIS A 72 -13.27 -17.25 2.70
N PHE A 73 -13.73 -16.17 2.06
CA PHE A 73 -12.96 -15.47 1.04
C PHE A 73 -11.61 -14.97 1.59
N VAL A 74 -11.60 -14.33 2.76
CA VAL A 74 -10.36 -13.84 3.39
C VAL A 74 -9.40 -14.99 3.66
N LYS A 75 -9.87 -16.10 4.27
CA LYS A 75 -9.04 -17.29 4.51
C LYS A 75 -8.43 -17.85 3.23
N GLN A 76 -9.18 -17.86 2.13
CA GLN A 76 -8.64 -18.32 0.84
C GLN A 76 -7.46 -17.48 0.35
N LYS A 77 -7.42 -16.17 0.65
CA LYS A 77 -6.31 -15.29 0.23
C LYS A 77 -4.98 -15.59 0.92
N PHE A 78 -5.00 -16.35 2.02
CA PHE A 78 -3.81 -16.78 2.76
C PHE A 78 -3.55 -18.29 2.65
N LYS A 79 -4.33 -19.03 1.84
CA LYS A 79 -4.31 -20.49 1.79
C LYS A 79 -3.00 -21.06 1.22
N ASN A 80 -2.42 -20.39 0.22
CA ASN A 80 -1.22 -20.89 -0.45
C ASN A 80 0.00 -20.79 0.46
N LYS A 81 0.87 -21.81 0.46
CA LYS A 81 2.10 -21.76 1.25
C LYS A 81 3.00 -20.61 0.78
N LEU A 82 3.69 -19.98 1.72
CA LEU A 82 4.65 -18.93 1.40
C LEU A 82 5.95 -19.57 0.87
N SER A 83 6.37 -19.14 -0.30
CA SER A 83 7.64 -19.54 -0.89
C SER A 83 8.76 -18.78 -0.19
N LEU A 84 9.60 -19.49 0.56
CA LEU A 84 10.71 -18.89 1.30
C LEU A 84 11.64 -18.08 0.37
N SER A 85 11.92 -18.61 -0.84
CA SER A 85 12.72 -17.89 -1.84
C SER A 85 12.11 -16.55 -2.28
N VAL A 86 10.78 -16.47 -2.36
CA VAL A 86 10.07 -15.22 -2.70
C VAL A 86 10.19 -14.23 -1.55
N ILE A 87 9.98 -14.68 -0.30
CA ILE A 87 10.13 -13.83 0.88
C ILE A 87 11.56 -13.30 0.99
N VAL A 88 12.56 -14.18 0.89
CA VAL A 88 13.97 -13.80 0.97
C VAL A 88 14.32 -12.78 -0.11
N LEU A 89 13.86 -12.99 -1.36
CA LEU A 89 14.08 -12.04 -2.44
C LEU A 89 13.42 -10.68 -2.18
N ILE A 90 12.18 -10.67 -1.68
CA ILE A 90 11.48 -9.43 -1.29
C ILE A 90 12.28 -8.70 -0.21
N VAL A 91 12.66 -9.39 0.86
CA VAL A 91 13.41 -8.79 1.98
C VAL A 91 14.74 -8.23 1.47
N MET A 92 15.47 -8.97 0.63
CA MET A 92 16.73 -8.47 0.05
C MET A 92 16.53 -7.22 -0.80
N ILE A 93 15.52 -7.19 -1.67
CA ILE A 93 15.21 -6.01 -2.51
C ILE A 93 14.88 -4.81 -1.63
N GLN A 94 14.02 -5.00 -0.62
CA GLN A 94 13.56 -3.94 0.27
C GLN A 94 14.71 -3.38 1.12
N THR A 95 15.54 -4.26 1.68
CA THR A 95 16.73 -3.88 2.45
C THR A 95 17.79 -3.21 1.58
N ALA A 96 17.99 -3.65 0.34
CA ALA A 96 18.92 -3.00 -0.58
C ALA A 96 18.49 -1.56 -0.91
N ILE A 97 17.20 -1.35 -1.21
CA ILE A 97 16.65 -0.01 -1.42
C ILE A 97 16.85 0.85 -0.17
N PHE A 98 16.54 0.32 1.01
CA PHE A 98 16.72 1.02 2.28
C PHE A 98 18.17 1.44 2.54
N ILE A 99 19.13 0.53 2.35
CA ILE A 99 20.56 0.82 2.52
C ILE A 99 21.04 1.89 1.55
N MET A 100 20.59 1.84 0.29
CA MET A 100 20.94 2.87 -0.70
C MET A 100 20.39 4.25 -0.31
N ILE A 101 19.14 4.31 0.17
CA ILE A 101 18.55 5.57 0.66
C ILE A 101 19.31 6.06 1.90
N LEU A 102 19.57 5.18 2.85
CA LEU A 102 20.32 5.50 4.07
C LEU A 102 21.69 6.10 3.72
N PHE A 103 22.40 5.50 2.77
CA PHE A 103 23.66 6.03 2.28
C PHE A 103 23.52 7.43 1.65
N GLN A 104 22.49 7.66 0.83
CA GLN A 104 22.22 8.99 0.28
C GLN A 104 21.91 10.02 1.37
N ILE A 105 21.13 9.66 2.38
CA ILE A 105 20.80 10.56 3.49
C ILE A 105 22.05 10.91 4.29
N MET A 106 22.86 9.92 4.65
CA MET A 106 24.10 10.13 5.42
C MET A 106 25.11 11.03 4.71
N ASN A 107 25.10 11.08 3.37
CA ASN A 107 26.02 11.91 2.60
C ASN A 107 25.48 13.33 2.34
N ASN A 108 24.17 13.52 2.35
CA ASN A 108 23.54 14.80 1.95
C ASN A 108 22.94 15.60 3.12
N TYR A 109 22.79 15.00 4.31
CA TYR A 109 22.21 15.67 5.47
C TYR A 109 23.06 15.46 6.72
N GLU A 110 23.32 16.55 7.43
CA GLU A 110 23.86 16.54 8.78
C GLU A 110 22.69 16.48 9.78
N GLU A 111 22.14 15.27 9.96
CA GLU A 111 21.12 15.03 10.98
C GLU A 111 21.76 14.64 12.32
N ASN A 112 21.28 15.22 13.42
CA ASN A 112 21.73 14.87 14.78
C ASN A 112 21.47 13.38 15.11
N SER A 113 20.42 12.80 14.52
CA SER A 113 20.13 11.38 14.59
C SER A 113 19.62 10.90 13.24
N ILE A 114 20.29 9.91 12.65
CA ILE A 114 19.86 9.32 11.38
C ILE A 114 18.54 8.55 11.53
N PHE A 115 18.32 7.91 12.70
CA PHE A 115 17.12 7.12 12.95
C PHE A 115 16.09 7.88 13.79
N THR A 116 14.81 7.69 13.45
CA THR A 116 13.66 8.23 14.21
C THR A 116 13.40 7.44 15.49
N VAL A 117 13.97 6.23 15.58
CA VAL A 117 13.77 5.27 16.66
C VAL A 117 15.08 5.10 17.44
N SER A 118 15.03 5.31 18.76
CA SER A 118 16.22 5.31 19.63
C SER A 118 16.34 4.10 20.55
N SER A 119 15.35 3.21 20.58
CA SER A 119 15.37 2.01 21.44
C SER A 119 14.66 0.83 20.79
N TRP A 120 15.00 -0.38 21.25
CA TRP A 120 14.33 -1.62 20.82
C TRP A 120 12.82 -1.60 21.09
N GLY A 121 12.40 -1.03 22.23
CA GLY A 121 10.98 -0.89 22.55
C GLY A 121 10.24 0.01 21.57
N MET A 122 10.84 1.16 21.22
CA MET A 122 10.29 2.06 20.19
C MET A 122 10.27 1.40 18.81
N LEU A 123 11.28 0.60 18.48
CA LEU A 123 11.36 -0.12 17.21
C LEU A 123 10.22 -1.13 17.07
N SER A 124 10.02 -1.95 18.11
CA SER A 124 8.93 -2.92 18.16
C SER A 124 7.56 -2.24 18.10
N PHE A 125 7.36 -1.17 18.87
CA PHE A 125 6.14 -0.38 18.82
C PHE A 125 5.89 0.20 17.42
N TYR A 126 6.92 0.79 16.81
CA TYR A 126 6.82 1.38 15.49
C TYR A 126 6.52 0.35 14.40
N PHE A 127 7.15 -0.83 14.47
CA PHE A 127 6.86 -1.95 13.58
C PHE A 127 5.39 -2.39 13.68
N VAL A 128 4.86 -2.58 14.88
CA VAL A 128 3.44 -2.97 15.07
C VAL A 128 2.49 -1.86 14.62
N LYS A 129 2.79 -0.60 14.97
CA LYS A 129 2.00 0.57 14.60
C LYS A 129 1.88 0.69 13.08
N THR A 130 3.01 0.59 12.36
CA THR A 130 3.03 0.67 10.89
C THR A 130 2.28 -0.49 10.25
N LEU A 131 2.41 -1.70 10.79
CA LEU A 131 1.72 -2.90 10.29
C LEU A 131 0.20 -2.77 10.36
N LEU A 132 -0.30 -2.23 11.47
CA LEU A 132 -1.73 -2.02 11.68
C LEU A 132 -2.27 -0.82 10.89
N SER A 133 -1.50 0.25 10.76
CA SER A 133 -1.95 1.54 10.20
C SER A 133 -1.80 1.65 8.68
N GLY A 134 -1.61 0.53 7.99
CA GLY A 134 -1.54 0.48 6.54
C GLY A 134 -1.67 -0.95 6.01
N PRO A 135 -0.59 -1.75 6.01
CA PRO A 135 -0.54 -3.05 5.32
C PRO A 135 -1.70 -3.99 5.65
N LEU A 136 -2.03 -4.21 6.93
CA LEU A 136 -3.13 -5.10 7.29
C LEU A 136 -4.52 -4.53 6.96
N GLY A 137 -4.67 -3.21 7.08
CA GLY A 137 -5.94 -2.51 6.83
C GLY A 137 -6.22 -2.26 5.34
N GLU A 138 -5.19 -2.22 4.52
CA GLU A 138 -5.30 -1.76 3.13
C GLU A 138 -5.28 -2.91 2.11
N GLU A 139 -4.39 -3.88 2.31
CA GLU A 139 -4.06 -4.84 1.25
C GLU A 139 -5.21 -5.77 0.89
N LEU A 140 -6.11 -6.07 1.83
CA LEU A 140 -7.29 -6.88 1.54
C LEU A 140 -8.22 -6.22 0.51
N GLY A 141 -8.38 -4.90 0.57
CA GLY A 141 -9.15 -4.15 -0.42
C GLY A 141 -8.40 -4.01 -1.74
N TRP A 142 -7.16 -3.50 -1.69
CA TRP A 142 -6.41 -3.15 -2.91
C TRP A 142 -5.90 -4.36 -3.69
N ARG A 143 -5.24 -5.34 -3.03
CA ARG A 143 -4.73 -6.54 -3.70
C ARG A 143 -5.58 -7.78 -3.48
N GLY A 144 -6.23 -7.91 -2.33
CA GLY A 144 -7.14 -9.04 -2.06
C GLY A 144 -8.43 -9.02 -2.88
N PHE A 145 -8.80 -7.85 -3.43
CA PHE A 145 -10.00 -7.65 -4.24
C PHE A 145 -9.74 -6.86 -5.53
N ALA A 146 -9.38 -5.58 -5.46
CA ALA A 146 -9.46 -4.69 -6.61
C ALA A 146 -8.49 -5.07 -7.74
N LEU A 147 -7.24 -5.41 -7.39
CA LEU A 147 -6.24 -5.93 -8.34
C LEU A 147 -6.74 -7.22 -9.00
N LEU A 148 -7.26 -8.18 -8.23
CA LEU A 148 -7.73 -9.46 -8.78
C LEU A 148 -8.91 -9.29 -9.73
N GLU A 149 -9.85 -8.39 -9.43
CA GLU A 149 -10.95 -8.10 -10.35
C GLU A 149 -10.49 -7.38 -11.63
N LEU A 150 -9.46 -6.52 -11.54
CA LEU A 150 -8.86 -5.87 -12.72
C LEU A 150 -8.10 -6.88 -13.59
N GLN A 151 -7.38 -7.84 -12.98
CA GLN A 151 -6.64 -8.88 -13.69
C GLN A 151 -7.52 -9.83 -14.51
N LYS A 152 -8.85 -9.87 -14.25
CA LYS A 152 -9.80 -10.60 -15.12
C LYS A 152 -10.00 -9.96 -16.49
N LYS A 153 -9.60 -8.70 -16.66
CA LYS A 153 -9.82 -7.91 -17.89
C LYS A 153 -8.55 -7.33 -18.47
N TYR A 154 -7.54 -7.10 -17.64
CA TYR A 154 -6.28 -6.48 -17.99
C TYR A 154 -5.14 -7.40 -17.63
N SER A 155 -4.00 -7.26 -18.30
CA SER A 155 -2.77 -7.92 -17.87
C SER A 155 -2.37 -7.44 -16.46
N PRO A 156 -1.65 -8.26 -15.66
CA PRO A 156 -1.19 -7.87 -14.35
C PRO A 156 -0.43 -6.54 -14.32
N LEU A 157 0.37 -6.23 -15.35
CA LEU A 157 1.02 -4.92 -15.46
C LEU A 157 0.00 -3.77 -15.57
N ILE A 158 -0.94 -3.85 -16.50
CA ILE A 158 -1.95 -2.79 -16.69
C ILE A 158 -2.83 -2.67 -15.44
N ALA A 159 -3.25 -3.79 -14.85
CA ALA A 159 -4.02 -3.81 -13.61
C ALA A 159 -3.27 -3.15 -12.46
N SER A 160 -1.95 -3.39 -12.36
CA SER A 160 -1.09 -2.78 -11.34
C SER A 160 -0.94 -1.27 -11.51
N ILE A 161 -0.84 -0.76 -12.75
CA ILE A 161 -0.78 0.68 -13.03
C ILE A 161 -2.10 1.36 -12.68
N ILE A 162 -3.24 0.78 -13.11
CA ILE A 162 -4.57 1.31 -12.80
C ILE A 162 -4.77 1.37 -11.29
N ILE A 163 -4.50 0.28 -10.57
CA ILE A 163 -4.74 0.25 -9.12
C ILE A 163 -3.72 1.10 -8.36
N GLY A 164 -2.47 1.16 -8.82
CA GLY A 164 -1.44 2.03 -8.27
C GLY A 164 -1.84 3.50 -8.36
N PHE A 165 -2.37 3.95 -9.50
CA PHE A 165 -2.89 5.31 -9.65
C PHE A 165 -4.01 5.62 -8.65
N TRP A 166 -5.03 4.76 -8.57
CA TRP A 166 -6.18 5.01 -7.67
C TRP A 166 -5.82 4.90 -6.19
N TRP A 167 -4.90 4.00 -5.84
CA TRP A 167 -4.36 3.91 -4.49
C TRP A 167 -3.51 5.14 -4.14
N GLY A 168 -2.69 5.63 -5.08
CA GLY A 168 -1.94 6.88 -4.90
C GLY A 168 -2.87 8.08 -4.72
N MET A 169 -3.88 8.23 -5.57
CA MET A 169 -4.86 9.32 -5.49
C MET A 169 -5.70 9.28 -4.21
N TRP A 170 -5.91 8.10 -3.61
CA TRP A 170 -6.59 7.99 -2.32
C TRP A 170 -5.82 8.69 -1.18
N HIS A 171 -4.51 8.91 -1.33
CA HIS A 171 -3.69 9.66 -0.38
C HIS A 171 -3.74 11.18 -0.57
N LEU A 172 -4.52 11.70 -1.53
CA LEU A 172 -4.61 13.13 -1.82
C LEU A 172 -4.85 13.99 -0.56
N PRO A 173 -5.76 13.64 0.38
CA PRO A 173 -5.93 14.40 1.62
C PRO A 173 -4.64 14.50 2.45
N ILE A 174 -3.84 13.44 2.47
CA ILE A 174 -2.57 13.41 3.21
C ILE A 174 -1.59 14.40 2.58
N TRP A 175 -1.49 14.44 1.25
CA TRP A 175 -0.59 15.36 0.55
C TRP A 175 -0.88 16.82 0.91
N LEU A 176 -2.16 17.18 0.97
CA LEU A 176 -2.62 18.53 1.34
C LEU A 176 -2.37 18.89 2.81
N THR A 177 -2.07 17.91 3.66
CA THR A 177 -1.77 18.12 5.10
C THR A 177 -0.28 18.06 5.44
N THR A 178 0.59 17.90 4.45
CA THR A 178 2.05 17.90 4.63
C THR A 178 2.60 19.26 5.04
N GLY A 179 1.88 20.34 4.73
CA GLY A 179 2.36 21.72 4.86
C GLY A 179 3.12 22.23 3.62
N PHE A 180 3.36 21.39 2.61
CA PHE A 180 3.97 21.81 1.36
C PHE A 180 3.00 22.64 0.49
N ILE A 181 3.55 23.63 -0.20
CA ILE A 181 2.82 24.50 -1.14
C ILE A 181 3.63 24.68 -2.43
N GLY A 182 2.99 25.17 -3.50
CA GLY A 182 3.66 25.48 -4.76
C GLY A 182 4.46 24.30 -5.33
N MET A 183 5.72 24.56 -5.72
CA MET A 183 6.58 23.55 -6.35
C MET A 183 6.91 22.36 -5.45
N ASP A 184 6.97 22.55 -4.13
CA ASP A 184 7.29 21.48 -3.20
C ASP A 184 6.15 20.47 -3.09
N LEU A 185 4.89 20.95 -3.08
CA LEU A 185 3.72 20.08 -3.13
C LEU A 185 3.66 19.30 -4.46
N ILE A 186 4.00 19.94 -5.57
CA ILE A 186 4.06 19.30 -6.89
C ILE A 186 5.12 18.19 -6.90
N LYS A 187 6.34 18.48 -6.45
CA LYS A 187 7.43 17.50 -6.36
C LYS A 187 7.05 16.32 -5.46
N TYR A 188 6.55 16.60 -4.26
CA TYR A 188 6.12 15.58 -3.31
C TYR A 188 5.05 14.68 -3.92
N SER A 189 3.99 15.26 -4.48
CA SER A 189 2.87 14.50 -5.07
C SER A 189 3.30 13.67 -6.27
N PHE A 190 4.18 14.21 -7.11
CA PHE A 190 4.72 13.52 -8.28
C PHE A 190 5.56 12.29 -7.87
N PHE A 191 6.56 12.50 -7.00
CA PHE A 191 7.41 11.40 -6.55
C PHE A 191 6.61 10.38 -5.74
N PHE A 192 5.68 10.81 -4.89
CA PHE A 192 4.79 9.91 -4.16
C PHE A 192 4.00 9.00 -5.11
N MET A 193 3.37 9.58 -6.15
CA MET A 193 2.62 8.81 -7.14
C MET A 193 3.51 7.79 -7.86
N LEU A 194 4.72 8.21 -8.25
CA LEU A 194 5.69 7.35 -8.92
C LEU A 194 6.11 6.17 -8.02
N THR A 195 6.41 6.44 -6.74
CA THR A 195 6.71 5.40 -5.73
C THR A 195 5.55 4.42 -5.57
N ILE A 196 4.32 4.91 -5.46
CA ILE A 196 3.14 4.07 -5.25
C ILE A 196 2.86 3.17 -6.46
N ILE A 197 2.96 3.70 -7.67
CA ILE A 197 2.77 2.91 -8.90
C ILE A 197 3.87 1.84 -9.00
N ALA A 198 5.13 2.23 -8.80
CA ALA A 198 6.25 1.29 -8.84
C ALA A 198 6.14 0.18 -7.79
N THR A 199 5.80 0.54 -6.55
CA THR A 199 5.54 -0.41 -5.46
C THR A 199 4.40 -1.36 -5.81
N THR A 200 3.33 -0.87 -6.43
CA THR A 200 2.20 -1.70 -6.85
C THR A 200 2.57 -2.71 -7.93
N ILE A 201 3.45 -2.33 -8.87
CA ILE A 201 4.00 -3.26 -9.88
C ILE A 201 4.78 -4.37 -9.18
N ILE A 202 5.69 -4.02 -8.27
CA ILE A 202 6.51 -4.98 -7.50
C ILE A 202 5.61 -5.94 -6.70
N MET A 203 4.64 -5.40 -5.97
CA MET A 203 3.63 -6.17 -5.24
C MET A 203 2.89 -7.14 -6.17
N THR A 204 2.48 -6.66 -7.34
CA THR A 204 1.73 -7.48 -8.31
C THR A 204 2.57 -8.64 -8.83
N VAL A 205 3.85 -8.41 -9.16
CA VAL A 205 4.75 -9.48 -9.62
C VAL A 205 4.84 -10.59 -8.58
N PHE A 206 5.22 -10.26 -7.35
CA PHE A 206 5.42 -11.28 -6.32
C PHE A 206 4.11 -11.89 -5.83
N TYR A 207 3.02 -11.10 -5.81
CA TYR A 207 1.70 -11.61 -5.45
C TYR A 207 1.18 -12.59 -6.49
N THR A 208 1.34 -12.34 -7.80
CA THR A 208 0.95 -13.30 -8.84
C THR A 208 1.80 -14.58 -8.79
N ILE A 209 3.08 -14.48 -8.40
CA ILE A 209 3.97 -15.65 -8.26
C ILE A 209 3.57 -16.57 -7.09
N ASN A 210 3.23 -16.01 -5.92
CA ASN A 210 2.94 -16.81 -4.72
C ASN A 210 1.43 -17.00 -4.47
N GLN A 211 0.60 -16.10 -4.96
CA GLN A 211 -0.85 -16.04 -4.75
C GLN A 211 -1.25 -16.11 -3.26
N ASN A 212 -0.46 -15.46 -2.39
CA ASN A 212 -0.77 -15.29 -0.96
C ASN A 212 -0.72 -13.80 -0.61
N LEU A 213 -1.78 -13.29 0.01
CA LEU A 213 -1.93 -11.87 0.36
C LEU A 213 -0.91 -11.38 1.38
N MET A 214 -0.23 -12.27 2.09
CA MET A 214 0.89 -11.92 2.96
C MET A 214 2.05 -11.29 2.16
N ILE A 215 2.21 -11.62 0.88
CA ILE A 215 3.28 -11.06 0.03
C ILE A 215 3.17 -9.53 -0.10
N PRO A 216 2.07 -8.95 -0.60
CA PRO A 216 1.94 -7.50 -0.64
C PRO A 216 1.93 -6.86 0.76
N ILE A 217 1.41 -7.55 1.79
CA ILE A 217 1.47 -7.06 3.19
C ILE A 217 2.92 -6.90 3.66
N ILE A 218 3.79 -7.88 3.39
CA ILE A 218 5.22 -7.80 3.75
C ILE A 218 5.91 -6.66 3.00
N ILE A 219 5.67 -6.53 1.69
CA ILE A 219 6.27 -5.45 0.89
C ILE A 219 5.82 -4.08 1.41
N HIS A 220 4.52 -3.90 1.65
CA HIS A 220 3.98 -2.65 2.19
C HIS A 220 4.55 -2.37 3.58
N GLN A 221 4.63 -3.38 4.44
CA GLN A 221 5.17 -3.21 5.78
C GLN A 221 6.63 -2.78 5.77
N LEU A 222 7.47 -3.43 4.96
CA LEU A 222 8.88 -3.05 4.84
C LEU A 222 9.03 -1.65 4.26
N PHE A 223 8.25 -1.28 3.25
CA PHE A 223 8.23 0.09 2.72
C PHE A 223 7.91 1.13 3.80
N ASN A 224 6.78 0.97 4.50
CA ASN A 224 6.34 1.92 5.53
C ASN A 224 7.30 1.98 6.71
N PHE A 225 7.80 0.83 7.15
CA PHE A 225 8.72 0.74 8.26
C PHE A 225 10.06 1.42 7.90
N PHE A 226 10.63 1.14 6.74
CA PHE A 226 11.91 1.70 6.33
C PHE A 226 11.85 3.20 6.09
N ILE A 227 10.85 3.69 5.35
CA ILE A 227 10.78 5.13 5.05
C ILE A 227 10.62 5.99 6.31
N GLY A 228 9.84 5.54 7.29
CA GLY A 228 9.63 6.31 8.51
C GLY A 228 10.58 5.96 9.67
N SER A 229 11.54 5.06 9.46
CA SER A 229 12.62 4.79 10.43
C SER A 229 13.82 5.72 10.28
N ILE A 230 13.93 6.48 9.18
CA ILE A 230 15.04 7.40 8.89
C ILE A 230 14.56 8.85 8.98
N ASN A 231 15.38 9.72 9.57
CA ASN A 231 15.21 11.18 9.51
C ASN A 231 15.83 11.73 8.22
N GLY A 232 15.21 12.76 7.67
CA GLY A 232 15.71 13.49 6.51
C GLY A 232 14.61 14.32 5.86
N ASN A 233 14.97 15.06 4.81
CA ASN A 233 13.99 15.82 4.05
C ASN A 233 12.97 14.88 3.39
N LEU A 234 11.68 15.10 3.66
CA LEU A 234 10.60 14.22 3.21
C LEU A 234 10.47 14.17 1.67
N ILE A 235 10.72 15.28 0.97
CA ILE A 235 10.67 15.30 -0.50
C ILE A 235 11.79 14.43 -1.07
N ASP A 236 13.00 14.55 -0.50
CA ASP A 236 14.16 13.80 -0.96
C ASP A 236 14.05 12.31 -0.63
N LEU A 237 13.55 11.97 0.57
CA LEU A 237 13.22 10.58 0.94
C LEU A 237 12.24 9.96 -0.07
N ILE A 238 11.16 10.66 -0.42
CA ILE A 238 10.17 10.18 -1.38
C ILE A 238 10.75 10.14 -2.79
N MET A 239 11.60 11.10 -3.18
CA MET A 239 12.30 11.11 -4.46
C MET A 239 13.22 9.90 -4.61
N TYR A 240 14.06 9.59 -3.62
CA TYR A 240 14.93 8.41 -3.66
C TYR A 240 14.14 7.11 -3.71
N ASN A 241 13.03 7.03 -2.95
CA ASN A 241 12.11 5.91 -3.05
C ASN A 241 11.52 5.80 -4.47
N ALA A 242 11.06 6.89 -5.05
CA ALA A 242 10.52 6.90 -6.42
C ALA A 242 11.53 6.35 -7.42
N ILE A 243 12.76 6.85 -7.40
CA ILE A 243 13.83 6.42 -8.32
C ILE A 243 14.13 4.93 -8.14
N LEU A 244 14.39 4.48 -6.92
CA LEU A 244 14.83 3.11 -6.66
C LEU A 244 13.71 2.08 -6.85
N TYR A 245 12.49 2.37 -6.40
CA TYR A 245 11.35 1.50 -6.67
C TYR A 245 11.02 1.45 -8.15
N SER A 246 11.11 2.57 -8.88
CA SER A 246 10.91 2.56 -10.33
C SER A 246 11.99 1.75 -11.04
N ALA A 247 13.25 1.84 -10.63
CA ALA A 247 14.32 1.02 -11.19
C ALA A 247 14.05 -0.48 -11.00
N VAL A 248 13.63 -0.89 -9.79
CA VAL A 248 13.24 -2.29 -9.51
C VAL A 248 12.00 -2.70 -10.32
N ALA A 249 10.99 -1.84 -10.41
CA ALA A 249 9.79 -2.12 -11.18
C ALA A 249 10.12 -2.32 -12.67
N VAL A 250 10.95 -1.44 -13.26
CA VAL A 250 11.42 -1.57 -14.64
C VAL A 250 12.22 -2.86 -14.83
N LEU A 251 13.13 -3.19 -13.91
CA LEU A 251 13.88 -4.44 -13.95
C LEU A 251 12.94 -5.67 -13.96
N LEU A 252 11.92 -5.67 -13.10
CA LEU A 252 10.92 -6.76 -13.06
C LEU A 252 10.04 -6.81 -14.31
N ILE A 253 9.74 -5.66 -14.94
CA ILE A 253 9.04 -5.58 -16.22
C ILE A 253 9.87 -6.21 -17.35
N LEU A 254 11.17 -5.92 -17.37
CA LEU A 254 12.12 -6.43 -18.37
C LEU A 254 12.39 -7.93 -18.19
N ILE A 255 12.69 -8.37 -16.95
CA ILE A 255 12.93 -9.79 -16.63
C ILE A 255 11.64 -10.61 -16.75
N ASN A 256 10.51 -10.03 -16.34
CA ASN A 256 9.19 -10.67 -16.26
C ASN A 256 9.26 -12.09 -15.66
N PRO A 257 9.66 -12.20 -14.37
CA PRO A 257 9.91 -13.49 -13.74
C PRO A 257 8.68 -14.40 -13.83
N LYS A 258 8.89 -15.65 -14.25
CA LYS A 258 7.81 -16.64 -14.52
C LYS A 258 6.75 -16.18 -15.53
N LYS A 259 7.03 -15.14 -16.32
CA LYS A 259 6.15 -14.58 -17.37
C LYS A 259 4.78 -14.10 -16.86
N VAL A 260 4.73 -13.57 -15.63
CA VAL A 260 3.48 -13.23 -14.93
C VAL A 260 2.87 -11.88 -15.33
N LEU A 261 3.60 -10.96 -15.97
CA LEU A 261 3.13 -9.57 -16.13
C LEU A 261 2.20 -9.30 -17.32
N TYR A 262 2.32 -10.08 -18.39
CA TYR A 262 1.68 -9.76 -19.67
C TYR A 262 0.52 -10.69 -20.04
N LYS A 263 0.39 -11.84 -19.37
CA LYS A 263 -0.70 -12.77 -19.63
C LYS A 263 -1.94 -12.31 -18.89
N ILE A 264 -3.06 -12.25 -19.59
CA ILE A 264 -4.36 -12.26 -18.94
C ILE A 264 -4.56 -13.71 -18.51
N ASP A 265 -4.28 -14.01 -17.24
CA ASP A 265 -4.65 -15.31 -16.72
C ASP A 265 -6.17 -15.43 -16.86
N GLN A 266 -6.62 -16.39 -17.68
CA GLN A 266 -7.99 -16.86 -17.63
C GLN A 266 -8.17 -17.58 -16.30
N LEU A 267 -8.25 -16.82 -15.20
CA LEU A 267 -8.72 -17.31 -13.91
C LEU A 267 -10.25 -17.49 -14.01
N SER A 268 -10.65 -18.39 -14.91
CA SER A 268 -11.96 -19.03 -14.95
C SER A 268 -11.76 -20.46 -14.46
N ASN A 269 -11.97 -20.65 -13.16
CA ASN A 269 -12.61 -21.83 -12.57
C ASN A 269 -13.09 -21.43 -11.17
#